data_AF-A0A6J1DIB9-F1
#
_entry.id   AF-A0A6J1DIB9-F1
#
_cell.length_a   1.000
_cell.length_b   1.000
_cell.length_c   1.000
_cell.angle_alpha   90.00
_cell.angle_beta   90.00
_cell.angle_gamma   90.00
#
_symmetry.space_group_name_H-M   'P 1'
#
loop_
_entity.id
_entity.type
_entity.pdbx_description
1 polymer ?
#
loop_
_entity_poly.entity_id
_entity_poly.type
_entity_poly.pdbx_seq_one_letter_code
_entity_poly.pdbx_strand_id
1 'polypeptide(L)'
;MKSVLQLQLQLGFRSFLNPSSVAVNLCRWRVATLVTFRTNSMASNRSSVSLSTQNGKRKDRNSDEIVVEENDSKVDIQSFKDDPSRIEAMTVQELRMTLRSVGILAKGRKHELVTALQGFVEKKTIVEDFGVQQTKRNSNVSPSEGETVKVETKTLTSKESVKSDEVSSCATNSEPSRTKRKVSSEVVSRTVKHGDGVEVMQNEPWTVLAHKKPQKGWIPYNPRTMRPSPLSKDTKSLKILSWNVNGLRALLKLGGFSALGLAEREAFDILCLQETKLQPASRSERVGGRQRSSLGDGGFYTEKDILEIKKSLMDGYHHTYWTCSVSKLGYSGTAIISRIQPLSVRYGVGISEHDGEGRLVVAEFDSFFLLSVYVPNSGDGLKRLSYRITQWDLSLSKYIKELEKLKPVILSGDLNCAHQEIDIYNPAGNRRSAGFTDEERKSFETNFLEKGFVDTFRQQHPNVVGYTYWGYRHGGRKTNRGWRLDYFLVSDSIAEKVHDSYILPDVGGSDHCPIGLVLKL
;
A
#
# COMPACT_ATOMS: atom_id res chain seq x y z
N MET A 1 -47.02 -73.10 -19.69
CA MET A 1 -45.54 -73.20 -19.71
C MET A 1 -45.03 -72.41 -18.52
N LYS A 2 -44.53 -73.11 -17.49
CA LYS A 2 -43.15 -72.98 -16.94
C LYS A 2 -42.79 -71.55 -16.50
N SER A 3 -43.00 -71.19 -15.23
CA SER A 3 -42.17 -71.50 -14.02
C SER A 3 -40.94 -70.58 -13.92
N VAL A 4 -40.94 -69.60 -13.00
CA VAL A 4 -40.39 -69.75 -11.63
C VAL A 4 -38.91 -70.12 -11.63
N LEU A 5 -38.04 -69.20 -11.19
CA LEU A 5 -37.21 -69.45 -9.99
C LEU A 5 -36.70 -68.15 -9.36
N GLN A 6 -36.78 -68.09 -8.04
CA GLN A 6 -36.20 -67.11 -7.13
C GLN A 6 -35.13 -67.84 -6.32
N LEU A 7 -33.97 -67.23 -6.05
CA LEU A 7 -33.07 -67.75 -5.02
C LEU A 7 -32.22 -66.66 -4.37
N GLN A 8 -32.50 -66.41 -3.09
CA GLN A 8 -31.54 -65.85 -2.13
C GLN A 8 -30.78 -67.00 -1.47
N LEU A 9 -29.53 -66.77 -1.07
CA LEU A 9 -28.92 -67.25 0.19
C LEU A 9 -27.61 -66.43 0.36
N GLN A 10 -27.49 -65.48 1.27
CA GLN A 10 -27.30 -65.56 2.74
C GLN A 10 -25.93 -66.08 3.23
N LEU A 11 -25.29 -65.18 4.00
CA LEU A 11 -24.54 -65.39 5.25
C LEU A 11 -23.13 -66.02 5.21
N GLY A 12 -22.21 -65.31 5.88
CA GLY A 12 -20.81 -65.71 6.08
C GLY A 12 -20.05 -64.80 7.06
N PHE A 13 -20.65 -64.45 8.20
CA PHE A 13 -19.95 -63.76 9.30
C PHE A 13 -18.84 -64.67 9.86
N ARG A 14 -17.60 -64.19 9.94
CA ARG A 14 -16.64 -64.60 10.97
C ARG A 14 -15.76 -63.44 11.43
N SER A 15 -16.03 -62.97 12.63
CA SER A 15 -15.11 -62.13 13.42
C SER A 15 -13.94 -62.97 13.91
N PHE A 16 -12.72 -62.44 13.88
CA PHE A 16 -11.66 -62.81 14.81
C PHE A 16 -10.83 -61.58 15.19
N LEU A 17 -10.35 -61.57 16.43
CA LEU A 17 -9.72 -60.42 17.07
C LEU A 17 -8.20 -60.36 16.81
N ASN A 18 -7.69 -59.13 16.96
CA ASN A 18 -6.32 -58.65 17.22
C ASN A 18 -5.41 -59.56 18.09
N PRO A 19 -4.09 -59.27 18.27
CA PRO A 19 -3.28 -58.16 17.71
C PRO A 19 -1.84 -58.52 17.25
N SER A 20 -1.17 -57.64 16.48
CA SER A 20 0.25 -57.28 16.74
C SER A 20 0.71 -55.99 16.06
N SER A 21 1.60 -55.29 16.75
CA SER A 21 2.29 -54.05 16.39
C SER A 21 3.01 -54.03 15.03
N VAL A 22 2.87 -52.92 14.28
CA VAL A 22 3.92 -52.42 13.38
C VAL A 22 4.12 -50.92 13.62
N ALA A 23 5.28 -50.56 14.17
CA ALA A 23 5.74 -49.17 14.22
C ALA A 23 6.54 -48.87 12.94
N VAL A 24 6.20 -47.77 12.25
CA VAL A 24 7.00 -47.29 11.10
C VAL A 24 7.94 -46.18 11.59
N ASN A 25 9.23 -46.48 11.61
CA ASN A 25 10.27 -45.55 12.07
C ASN A 25 10.62 -44.48 11.03
N LEU A 26 10.93 -43.27 11.50
CA LEU A 26 11.57 -42.23 10.68
C LEU A 26 12.99 -42.65 10.32
N CYS A 27 13.30 -42.72 9.01
CA CYS A 27 14.67 -42.94 8.55
C CYS A 27 15.37 -41.63 8.20
N ARG A 28 16.27 -41.22 9.09
CA ARG A 28 17.12 -40.02 9.02
C ARG A 28 18.36 -40.33 8.18
N TRP A 29 18.50 -39.77 6.98
CA TRP A 29 19.70 -39.97 6.17
C TRP A 29 20.73 -38.85 6.40
N ARG A 30 21.88 -39.24 6.96
CA ARG A 30 23.16 -38.53 6.88
C ARG A 30 24.16 -39.50 6.28
N VAL A 31 24.80 -39.12 5.17
CA VAL A 31 26.04 -39.75 4.72
C VAL A 31 27.04 -38.62 4.45
N ALA A 32 28.17 -38.69 5.13
CA ALA A 32 29.35 -37.91 4.80
C ALA A 32 30.51 -38.91 4.67
N THR A 33 31.14 -38.95 3.50
CA THR A 33 32.43 -39.61 3.34
C THR A 33 33.31 -38.76 2.42
N LEU A 34 34.53 -38.56 2.88
CA LEU A 34 35.60 -37.80 2.27
C LEU A 34 36.34 -38.67 1.24
N VAL A 35 36.65 -38.15 0.05
CA VAL A 35 37.71 -38.73 -0.82
C VAL A 35 38.56 -37.61 -1.41
N THR A 36 39.85 -37.64 -1.11
CA THR A 36 40.91 -36.86 -1.77
C THR A 36 41.88 -37.81 -2.46
N PHE A 37 42.20 -37.59 -3.75
CA PHE A 37 43.56 -37.24 -4.19
C PHE A 37 43.76 -37.24 -5.73
N ARG A 38 44.75 -36.43 -6.13
CA ARG A 38 45.65 -36.55 -7.31
C ARG A 38 45.11 -36.37 -8.74
N THR A 39 45.25 -35.12 -9.19
CA THR A 39 46.11 -34.71 -10.33
C THR A 39 46.19 -35.58 -11.58
N ASN A 40 45.94 -34.96 -12.74
CA ASN A 40 46.92 -35.04 -13.83
C ASN A 40 47.00 -33.73 -14.62
N SER A 41 48.18 -33.47 -15.19
CA SER A 41 48.53 -32.24 -15.91
C SER A 41 48.40 -32.44 -17.42
N MET A 42 47.91 -31.42 -18.14
CA MET A 42 48.41 -31.10 -19.48
C MET A 42 48.46 -29.58 -19.67
N ALA A 43 49.58 -29.10 -20.21
CA ALA A 43 49.85 -27.69 -20.46
C ALA A 43 49.80 -27.38 -21.95
N SER A 44 49.50 -26.13 -22.30
CA SER A 44 49.98 -25.52 -23.54
C SER A 44 50.29 -24.04 -23.32
N ASN A 45 51.37 -23.57 -23.95
CA ASN A 45 52.00 -22.29 -23.68
C ASN A 45 51.38 -21.13 -24.48
N ARG A 46 51.44 -19.90 -23.95
CA ARG A 46 52.18 -18.82 -24.65
C ARG A 46 52.51 -17.57 -23.82
N SER A 47 53.83 -17.30 -23.77
CA SER A 47 54.51 -16.00 -23.82
C SER A 47 54.18 -14.87 -22.83
N SER A 48 55.20 -14.57 -22.03
CA SER A 48 55.47 -13.37 -21.23
C SER A 48 55.49 -12.04 -22.00
N VAL A 49 55.12 -10.95 -21.31
CA VAL A 49 55.85 -9.66 -21.36
C VAL A 49 55.96 -9.14 -19.92
N SER A 50 57.16 -8.75 -19.52
CA SER A 50 57.42 -8.04 -18.26
C SER A 50 57.76 -6.57 -18.55
N LEU A 51 57.36 -5.66 -17.67
CA LEU A 51 58.05 -4.38 -17.49
C LEU A 51 57.86 -3.85 -16.06
N SER A 52 58.87 -3.13 -15.58
CA SER A 52 59.10 -2.75 -14.18
C SER A 52 58.63 -1.33 -13.84
N THR A 53 58.20 -1.09 -12.60
CA THR A 53 58.47 0.21 -11.94
C THR A 53 58.58 0.16 -10.40
N GLN A 54 59.82 0.37 -9.93
CA GLN A 54 60.30 1.11 -8.74
C GLN A 54 59.58 1.09 -7.37
N ASN A 55 60.41 0.84 -6.35
CA ASN A 55 60.16 1.07 -4.92
C ASN A 55 60.08 2.56 -4.55
N GLY A 56 59.15 2.92 -3.65
CA GLY A 56 59.07 4.23 -2.99
C GLY A 56 58.77 4.08 -1.49
N LYS A 57 59.73 4.45 -0.64
CA LYS A 57 59.73 4.26 0.83
C LYS A 57 58.43 4.75 1.51
N ARG A 58 57.81 3.89 2.34
CA ARG A 58 56.96 4.32 3.47
C ARG A 58 57.72 4.16 4.78
N LYS A 59 57.40 5.02 5.75
CA LYS A 59 58.13 5.24 7.00
C LYS A 59 57.21 4.87 8.15
N ASP A 60 57.67 4.01 9.05
CA ASP A 60 56.91 3.64 10.25
C ASP A 60 56.66 4.83 11.18
N ARG A 61 55.53 4.79 11.89
CA ARG A 61 55.39 5.31 13.25
C ARG A 61 54.22 4.64 13.97
N ASN A 62 54.40 4.48 15.28
CA ASN A 62 53.55 3.67 16.16
C ASN A 62 52.18 4.30 16.45
N SER A 63 51.34 3.43 17.00
CA SER A 63 50.14 3.68 17.79
C SER A 63 50.21 4.89 18.73
N ASP A 64 49.12 5.66 18.75
CA ASP A 64 48.55 6.25 19.97
C ASP A 64 47.03 5.98 19.94
N GLU A 65 46.46 5.58 21.08
CA GLU A 65 45.01 5.40 21.23
C GLU A 65 44.33 6.77 21.30
N ILE A 66 43.34 7.00 20.42
CA ILE A 66 42.44 8.15 20.55
C ILE A 66 41.08 7.62 21.01
N VAL A 67 40.83 7.77 22.30
CA VAL A 67 39.49 7.66 22.89
C VAL A 67 38.64 8.79 22.31
N VAL A 68 37.56 8.44 21.61
CA VAL A 68 36.55 9.41 21.18
C VAL A 68 35.44 9.38 22.22
N GLU A 69 35.40 10.39 23.09
CA GLU A 69 34.31 10.57 24.06
C GLU A 69 33.00 10.91 23.33
N GLU A 70 31.94 10.14 23.58
CA GLU A 70 30.58 10.50 23.16
C GLU A 70 30.08 11.67 24.02
N ASN A 71 30.20 12.89 23.49
CA ASN A 71 29.64 14.10 24.10
C ASN A 71 28.10 14.12 23.95
N ASP A 72 27.41 13.43 24.87
CA ASP A 72 25.95 13.43 25.00
C ASP A 72 25.46 14.79 25.55
N SER A 73 25.52 15.81 24.70
CA SER A 73 25.18 17.19 25.00
C SER A 73 23.67 17.39 25.12
N LYS A 74 23.15 16.96 26.27
CA LYS A 74 21.77 17.15 26.72
C LYS A 74 21.43 18.64 26.70
N VAL A 75 20.67 19.08 25.70
CA VAL A 75 20.31 20.50 25.52
C VAL A 75 19.53 20.99 26.74
N ASP A 76 20.09 21.98 27.44
CA ASP A 76 19.45 22.56 28.61
C ASP A 76 18.30 23.51 28.22
N ILE A 77 17.10 22.93 28.21
CA ILE A 77 15.84 23.61 27.92
C ILE A 77 15.52 24.69 28.95
N GLN A 78 16.03 24.58 30.19
CA GLN A 78 15.79 25.58 31.23
C GLN A 78 16.41 26.93 30.84
N SER A 79 17.60 26.88 30.24
CA SER A 79 18.35 28.08 29.83
C SER A 79 17.69 28.91 28.71
N PHE A 80 16.62 28.41 28.09
CA PHE A 80 15.76 29.17 27.15
C PHE A 80 14.52 29.79 27.82
N LYS A 81 14.15 29.34 29.03
CA LYS A 81 13.06 29.89 29.83
C LYS A 81 13.45 31.25 30.42
N ASP A 82 14.73 31.40 30.77
CA ASP A 82 15.29 32.60 31.41
C ASP A 82 15.65 33.72 30.42
N ASP A 83 15.97 33.39 29.16
CA ASP A 83 16.21 34.36 28.08
C ASP A 83 15.70 33.84 26.71
N PRO A 84 14.46 34.21 26.32
CA PRO A 84 13.88 33.83 25.02
C PRO A 84 14.65 34.37 23.81
N SER A 85 15.43 35.45 23.96
CA SER A 85 16.21 36.10 22.90
C SER A 85 17.27 35.15 22.32
N ARG A 86 17.73 34.18 23.13
CA ARG A 86 18.69 33.15 22.72
C ARG A 86 18.14 32.26 21.60
N ILE A 87 16.83 31.98 21.60
CA ILE A 87 16.19 31.19 20.52
C ILE A 87 16.25 31.95 19.19
N GLU A 88 16.08 33.27 19.22
CA GLU A 88 16.12 34.11 18.01
C GLU A 88 17.55 34.27 17.47
N ALA A 89 18.56 34.25 18.34
CA ALA A 89 19.97 34.28 17.98
C ALA A 89 20.44 33.00 17.25
N MET A 90 19.85 31.83 17.55
CA MET A 90 20.28 30.53 16.99
C MET A 90 20.27 30.50 15.45
N THR A 91 21.21 29.74 14.88
CA THR A 91 21.22 29.40 13.45
C THR A 91 20.11 28.41 13.09
N VAL A 92 19.78 28.32 11.81
CA VAL A 92 18.81 27.33 11.29
C VAL A 92 19.25 25.88 11.57
N GLN A 93 20.56 25.61 11.66
CA GLN A 93 21.07 24.28 11.97
C GLN A 93 20.85 23.93 13.43
N GLU A 94 21.19 24.83 14.35
CA GLU A 94 20.99 24.63 15.81
C GLU A 94 19.51 24.49 16.14
N LEU A 95 18.64 25.39 15.63
CA LEU A 95 17.18 25.29 15.81
C LEU A 95 16.65 23.93 15.39
N ARG A 96 17.15 23.39 14.26
CA ARG A 96 16.74 22.06 13.78
C ARG A 96 17.32 20.91 14.60
N MET A 97 18.47 21.07 15.24
CA MET A 97 19.01 20.06 16.17
C MET A 97 18.21 20.05 17.47
N THR A 98 17.97 21.21 18.07
CA THR A 98 17.18 21.35 19.31
C THR A 98 15.75 20.88 19.11
N LEU A 99 15.07 21.27 18.03
CA LEU A 99 13.72 20.76 17.74
C LEU A 99 13.67 19.23 17.61
N ARG A 100 14.70 18.62 17.00
CA ARG A 100 14.78 17.15 16.90
C ARG A 100 15.04 16.47 18.25
N SER A 101 15.88 17.04 19.13
CA SER A 101 16.13 16.44 20.45
C SER A 101 14.90 16.48 21.37
N VAL A 102 13.99 17.44 21.17
CA VAL A 102 12.67 17.49 21.84
C VAL A 102 11.54 16.80 21.06
N GLY A 103 11.85 16.09 19.97
CA GLY A 103 10.87 15.30 19.20
C GLY A 103 9.94 16.09 18.27
N ILE A 104 10.22 17.38 18.02
CA ILE A 104 9.41 18.26 17.16
C ILE A 104 9.91 18.24 15.71
N LEU A 105 8.96 18.36 14.76
CA LEU A 105 9.23 18.34 13.33
C LEU A 105 10.02 19.59 12.87
N ALA A 106 11.33 19.44 12.72
CA ALA A 106 12.26 20.48 12.34
C ALA A 106 12.24 20.86 10.83
N LYS A 107 11.09 21.34 10.31
CA LYS A 107 10.92 21.79 8.92
C LYS A 107 10.42 23.24 8.87
N GLY A 108 10.87 24.00 7.87
CA GLY A 108 10.47 25.40 7.65
C GLY A 108 11.65 26.36 7.49
N ARG A 109 11.32 27.65 7.38
CA ARG A 109 12.22 28.83 7.41
C ARG A 109 12.62 29.16 8.86
N LYS A 110 13.63 30.02 9.08
CA LYS A 110 14.15 30.34 10.43
C LYS A 110 13.03 30.74 11.40
N HIS A 111 12.17 31.69 11.01
CA HIS A 111 11.07 32.16 11.85
C HIS A 111 10.09 31.04 12.24
N GLU A 112 9.69 30.17 11.31
CA GLU A 112 8.80 29.02 11.57
C GLU A 112 9.42 28.03 12.59
N LEU A 113 10.75 27.87 12.59
CA LEU A 113 11.48 27.04 13.55
C LEU A 113 11.62 27.72 14.92
N VAL A 114 11.83 29.04 14.96
CA VAL A 114 11.85 29.85 16.19
C VAL A 114 10.50 29.77 16.90
N THR A 115 9.39 30.04 16.19
CA THR A 115 8.03 29.94 16.73
C THR A 115 7.70 28.54 17.24
N ALA A 116 8.13 27.49 16.54
CA ALA A 116 7.93 26.11 16.97
C ALA A 116 8.67 25.76 18.27
N LEU A 117 9.85 26.35 18.51
CA LEU A 117 10.63 26.12 19.72
C LEU A 117 10.14 26.98 20.89
N GLN A 118 9.82 28.26 20.66
CA GLN A 118 9.20 29.16 21.65
C GLN A 118 7.89 28.56 22.18
N GLY A 119 6.97 28.16 21.29
CA GLY A 119 5.69 27.57 21.67
C GLY A 119 5.78 26.19 22.33
N PHE A 120 6.95 25.53 22.32
CA PHE A 120 7.21 24.32 23.11
C PHE A 120 7.66 24.67 24.53
N VAL A 121 8.55 25.66 24.69
CA VAL A 121 9.01 26.14 26.00
C VAL A 121 7.85 26.72 26.81
N GLU A 122 6.96 27.51 26.18
CA GLU A 122 5.72 28.01 26.81
C GLU A 122 4.80 26.87 27.27
N LYS A 123 4.52 25.89 26.40
CA LYS A 123 3.65 24.75 26.75
C LYS A 123 4.22 23.89 27.88
N LYS A 124 5.54 23.73 27.95
CA LYS A 124 6.18 23.01 29.05
C LYS A 124 6.06 23.78 30.37
N THR A 125 6.14 25.11 30.32
CA THR A 125 5.96 25.99 31.49
C THR A 125 4.56 25.85 32.09
N ILE A 126 3.52 25.79 31.26
CA ILE A 126 2.12 25.59 31.71
C ILE A 126 1.96 24.25 32.46
N VAL A 127 2.61 23.18 32.00
CA VAL A 127 2.52 21.85 32.66
C VAL A 127 3.22 21.83 34.02
N GLU A 128 4.24 22.67 34.25
CA GLU A 128 4.93 22.78 35.53
C GLU A 128 4.09 23.56 36.57
N ASP A 129 3.42 24.65 36.18
CA ASP A 129 2.60 25.46 37.10
C ASP A 129 1.30 24.75 37.57
N PHE A 130 0.66 23.96 36.70
CA PHE A 130 -0.53 23.17 37.09
C PHE A 130 -0.20 21.95 37.97
N GLY A 131 1.09 21.66 38.23
CA GLY A 131 1.54 20.55 39.08
C GLY A 131 1.49 20.82 40.58
N VAL A 132 1.29 22.07 41.03
CA VAL A 132 1.50 22.48 42.43
C VAL A 132 0.23 23.03 43.10
N GLN A 133 -0.90 22.31 42.99
CA GLN A 133 -2.07 22.59 43.86
C GLN A 133 -3.11 21.47 44.01
N GLN A 134 -2.72 20.29 44.53
CA GLN A 134 -3.68 19.35 45.12
C GLN A 134 -3.15 18.63 46.38
N THR A 135 -3.47 19.16 47.57
CA THR A 135 -3.78 18.32 48.75
C THR A 135 -4.84 19.00 49.62
N LYS A 136 -5.79 18.20 50.16
CA LYS A 136 -6.90 18.59 51.06
C LYS A 136 -7.98 19.44 50.34
N ARG A 137 -9.29 19.16 50.43
CA ARG A 137 -10.08 18.55 51.52
C ARG A 137 -11.39 17.93 50.99
N ASN A 138 -11.99 17.02 51.77
CA ASN A 138 -13.36 16.51 51.54
C ASN A 138 -14.42 17.61 51.68
N SER A 139 -15.52 17.54 50.91
CA SER A 139 -16.87 17.30 51.46
C SER A 139 -17.95 17.24 50.35
N ASN A 140 -19.05 16.54 50.62
CA ASN A 140 -20.25 16.52 49.78
C ASN A 140 -20.90 17.91 49.65
N VAL A 141 -21.62 18.16 48.55
CA VAL A 141 -22.99 18.72 48.50
C VAL A 141 -23.43 18.91 47.04
N SER A 142 -24.67 18.52 46.73
CA SER A 142 -25.51 19.03 45.65
C SER A 142 -26.69 19.75 46.31
N PRO A 143 -27.28 20.83 45.74
CA PRO A 143 -28.22 20.67 44.62
C PRO A 143 -28.41 21.88 43.65
N SER A 144 -29.20 21.61 42.60
CA SER A 144 -30.24 22.46 41.93
C SER A 144 -30.08 23.96 41.62
N GLU A 145 -30.56 24.32 40.40
CA GLU A 145 -31.13 25.62 39.98
C GLU A 145 -30.18 26.85 39.96
N GLY A 146 -30.25 27.80 39.01
CA GLY A 146 -31.05 27.89 37.78
C GLY A 146 -31.45 29.34 37.47
N GLU A 147 -30.80 30.03 36.52
CA GLU A 147 -31.34 31.31 36.00
C GLU A 147 -30.81 31.71 34.61
N THR A 148 -31.66 32.40 33.85
CA THR A 148 -31.42 32.89 32.48
C THR A 148 -31.22 34.40 32.44
N VAL A 149 -30.22 34.90 31.70
CA VAL A 149 -30.17 36.31 31.29
C VAL A 149 -29.72 36.44 29.83
N LYS A 150 -30.48 37.23 29.05
CA LYS A 150 -30.17 37.68 27.68
C LYS A 150 -29.28 38.93 27.71
N VAL A 151 -28.58 39.22 26.61
CA VAL A 151 -28.34 40.56 26.00
C VAL A 151 -27.14 40.42 25.03
N GLU A 152 -26.97 41.13 23.93
CA GLU A 152 -27.82 41.77 22.90
C GLU A 152 -26.79 42.37 21.90
N THR A 153 -27.21 42.62 20.67
CA THR A 153 -26.35 43.00 19.54
C THR A 153 -25.86 44.45 19.60
N LYS A 154 -24.65 44.75 19.09
CA LYS A 154 -24.33 46.07 18.53
C LYS A 154 -23.50 45.99 17.24
N THR A 155 -24.16 46.33 16.14
CA THR A 155 -23.56 46.65 14.83
C THR A 155 -23.15 48.12 14.79
N LEU A 156 -22.07 48.47 14.08
CA LEU A 156 -21.81 49.84 13.65
C LEU A 156 -21.42 49.89 12.16
N THR A 157 -21.81 50.97 11.50
CA THR A 157 -21.95 51.08 10.03
C THR A 157 -21.28 52.33 9.46
N SER A 158 -20.82 52.24 8.21
CA SER A 158 -20.68 53.33 7.22
C SER A 158 -20.62 52.64 5.83
N LYS A 159 -21.44 52.90 4.80
CA LYS A 159 -21.93 54.15 4.15
C LYS A 159 -20.78 55.08 3.73
N GLU A 160 -20.72 55.65 2.52
CA GLU A 160 -21.55 55.60 1.29
C GLU A 160 -20.60 55.94 0.09
N SER A 161 -20.90 55.96 -1.22
CA SER A 161 -22.15 56.05 -2.01
C SER A 161 -21.92 55.49 -3.44
N VAL A 162 -22.93 55.54 -4.32
CA VAL A 162 -22.88 55.20 -5.76
C VAL A 162 -22.96 56.46 -6.64
N LYS A 163 -22.29 56.48 -7.81
CA LYS A 163 -22.74 57.25 -8.98
C LYS A 163 -22.54 56.47 -10.29
N SER A 164 -23.55 56.56 -11.15
CA SER A 164 -23.61 56.12 -12.55
C SER A 164 -23.12 57.22 -13.50
N ASP A 165 -22.83 56.87 -14.77
CA ASP A 165 -23.26 57.62 -15.97
C ASP A 165 -23.01 56.79 -17.24
N GLU A 166 -23.72 57.13 -18.34
CA GLU A 166 -23.90 56.30 -19.55
C GLU A 166 -23.12 56.78 -20.80
N VAL A 167 -22.83 55.81 -21.68
CA VAL A 167 -22.79 55.85 -23.17
C VAL A 167 -22.10 57.03 -23.90
N SER A 168 -21.09 56.71 -24.72
CA SER A 168 -20.92 57.32 -26.06
C SER A 168 -20.06 56.45 -27.00
N SER A 169 -20.35 56.55 -28.30
CA SER A 169 -19.73 55.79 -29.41
C SER A 169 -18.70 56.61 -30.20
N CYS A 170 -17.67 55.97 -30.78
CA CYS A 170 -17.30 56.14 -32.20
C CYS A 170 -16.24 55.09 -32.64
N ALA A 171 -16.10 54.88 -33.95
CA ALA A 171 -15.13 53.96 -34.56
C ALA A 171 -14.20 54.68 -35.56
N THR A 172 -12.95 54.23 -35.69
CA THR A 172 -12.10 54.43 -36.89
C THR A 172 -11.02 53.35 -37.00
N ASN A 173 -10.64 52.99 -38.24
CA ASN A 173 -9.70 51.90 -38.58
C ASN A 173 -8.21 52.30 -38.54
N SER A 174 -7.33 51.34 -38.22
CA SER A 174 -6.04 51.14 -38.93
C SER A 174 -5.38 49.79 -38.61
N GLU A 175 -4.98 49.07 -39.66
CA GLU A 175 -4.13 47.86 -39.66
C GLU A 175 -2.63 48.23 -39.83
N PRO A 176 -1.66 47.28 -39.84
CA PRO A 176 -1.49 46.10 -38.99
C PRO A 176 -0.04 45.96 -38.46
N SER A 177 0.21 45.15 -37.41
CA SER A 177 1.57 44.61 -37.18
C SER A 177 1.61 43.20 -36.60
N ARG A 178 2.49 42.37 -37.16
CA ARG A 178 2.67 40.94 -36.84
C ARG A 178 3.12 40.72 -35.39
N THR A 179 2.43 39.84 -34.66
CA THR A 179 3.12 38.93 -33.70
C THR A 179 2.37 37.62 -33.52
N LYS A 180 3.12 36.52 -33.35
CA LYS A 180 2.61 35.14 -33.35
C LYS A 180 1.74 34.87 -32.12
N ARG A 181 0.45 34.53 -32.30
CA ARG A 181 -0.42 34.05 -31.21
C ARG A 181 -0.38 32.52 -31.08
N LYS A 182 -0.13 32.07 -29.86
CA LYS A 182 -0.14 30.68 -29.39
C LYS A 182 -1.61 30.27 -29.21
N VAL A 183 -2.04 29.19 -29.86
CA VAL A 183 -3.43 28.71 -29.75
C VAL A 183 -3.69 28.20 -28.33
N SER A 184 -4.50 28.94 -27.57
CA SER A 184 -5.15 28.45 -26.35
C SER A 184 -6.37 27.63 -26.75
N SER A 185 -6.38 26.34 -26.43
CA SER A 185 -7.57 25.50 -26.58
C SER A 185 -8.63 25.92 -25.56
N GLU A 186 -9.68 26.61 -26.01
CA GLU A 186 -10.80 27.00 -25.17
C GLU A 186 -11.56 25.77 -24.64
N VAL A 187 -11.93 25.83 -23.36
CA VAL A 187 -12.74 24.80 -22.72
C VAL A 187 -14.19 25.01 -23.17
N VAL A 188 -14.62 24.25 -24.18
CA VAL A 188 -16.03 24.22 -24.60
C VAL A 188 -16.83 23.42 -23.56
N SER A 189 -17.25 24.11 -22.49
CA SER A 189 -18.27 23.61 -21.57
C SER A 189 -19.60 23.55 -22.30
N ARG A 190 -19.97 22.36 -22.78
CA ARG A 190 -21.24 22.13 -23.47
C ARG A 190 -22.31 21.77 -22.44
N THR A 191 -23.00 22.79 -21.92
CA THR A 191 -24.09 22.63 -20.95
C THR A 191 -25.27 21.88 -21.57
N VAL A 192 -25.33 20.56 -21.35
CA VAL A 192 -26.54 19.78 -21.60
C VAL A 192 -27.43 19.87 -20.37
N LYS A 193 -28.57 20.56 -20.48
CA LYS A 193 -29.61 20.48 -19.45
C LYS A 193 -30.30 19.12 -19.59
N HIS A 194 -30.35 18.36 -18.51
CA HIS A 194 -31.38 17.36 -18.28
C HIS A 194 -32.04 17.66 -16.94
N GLY A 195 -33.37 17.66 -16.92
CA GLY A 195 -34.14 17.79 -15.70
C GLY A 195 -34.17 16.44 -14.99
N ASP A 196 -33.41 16.32 -13.91
CA ASP A 196 -33.96 16.04 -12.58
C ASP A 196 -32.85 16.22 -11.54
N GLY A 197 -33.24 16.53 -10.30
CA GLY A 197 -32.35 17.09 -9.28
C GLY A 197 -31.24 16.15 -8.80
N VAL A 198 -30.07 16.23 -9.44
CA VAL A 198 -28.80 15.77 -8.88
C VAL A 198 -27.77 16.89 -9.02
N GLU A 199 -27.29 17.43 -7.90
CA GLU A 199 -26.13 18.33 -7.91
C GLU A 199 -24.89 17.56 -8.38
N VAL A 200 -24.49 17.79 -9.63
CA VAL A 200 -23.23 17.28 -10.16
C VAL A 200 -22.08 18.05 -9.50
N MET A 201 -21.49 17.46 -8.47
CA MET A 201 -20.25 17.92 -7.82
C MET A 201 -19.15 18.11 -8.89
N GLN A 202 -18.91 19.36 -9.32
CA GLN A 202 -18.09 19.69 -10.49
C GLN A 202 -16.57 19.43 -10.37
N ASN A 203 -16.09 18.80 -9.29
CA ASN A 203 -14.65 18.71 -8.97
C ASN A 203 -14.17 17.29 -8.59
N GLU A 204 -14.52 16.26 -9.39
CA GLU A 204 -13.93 14.91 -9.27
C GLU A 204 -12.78 14.73 -10.28
N PRO A 205 -11.48 14.79 -9.89
CA PRO A 205 -10.37 14.83 -10.85
C PRO A 205 -10.29 13.60 -11.75
N TRP A 206 -10.66 12.42 -11.25
CA TRP A 206 -10.66 11.17 -12.03
C TRP A 206 -11.61 11.21 -13.23
N THR A 207 -12.67 12.01 -13.18
CA THR A 207 -13.61 12.22 -14.30
C THR A 207 -13.07 13.12 -15.41
N VAL A 208 -11.85 13.68 -15.25
CA VAL A 208 -11.18 14.49 -16.27
C VAL A 208 -10.14 13.65 -17.02
N LEU A 209 -10.23 13.63 -18.35
CA LEU A 209 -9.28 12.92 -19.23
C LEU A 209 -7.92 13.63 -19.27
N ALA A 210 -7.11 13.43 -18.23
CA ALA A 210 -5.82 14.09 -18.08
C ALA A 210 -4.69 13.51 -18.97
N HIS A 211 -4.88 12.33 -19.57
CA HIS A 211 -3.84 11.62 -20.35
C HIS A 211 -3.20 12.53 -21.43
N LYS A 212 -1.86 12.54 -21.56
CA LYS A 212 -1.15 13.49 -22.44
C LYS A 212 -1.37 13.30 -23.94
N LYS A 213 -1.70 12.08 -24.38
CA LYS A 213 -1.89 11.72 -25.80
C LYS A 213 -3.03 10.70 -25.95
N PRO A 214 -4.27 11.05 -25.59
CA PRO A 214 -5.38 10.10 -25.58
C PRO A 214 -5.70 9.65 -27.00
N GLN A 215 -6.04 8.39 -27.19
CA GLN A 215 -6.50 7.89 -28.48
C GLN A 215 -8.01 8.16 -28.66
N LYS A 216 -8.50 8.08 -29.91
CA LYS A 216 -9.91 8.30 -30.22
C LYS A 216 -10.77 7.26 -29.49
N GLY A 217 -11.82 7.73 -28.81
CA GLY A 217 -12.74 6.88 -28.04
C GLY A 217 -12.32 6.63 -26.61
N TRP A 218 -11.14 7.09 -26.17
CA TRP A 218 -10.76 7.01 -24.76
C TRP A 218 -11.57 7.98 -23.91
N ILE A 219 -12.07 7.49 -22.78
CA ILE A 219 -12.86 8.26 -21.81
C ILE A 219 -12.29 8.10 -20.39
N PRO A 220 -12.43 9.09 -19.50
CA PRO A 220 -11.98 8.99 -18.12
C PRO A 220 -12.91 8.09 -17.30
N TYR A 221 -12.35 7.32 -16.36
CA TYR A 221 -13.12 6.45 -15.48
C TYR A 221 -14.01 7.24 -14.51
N ASN A 222 -15.28 6.86 -14.42
CA ASN A 222 -16.22 7.42 -13.44
C ASN A 222 -16.92 6.27 -12.66
N PRO A 223 -16.58 6.04 -11.38
CA PRO A 223 -17.16 4.96 -10.59
C PRO A 223 -18.68 5.12 -10.34
N ARG A 224 -19.23 6.33 -10.50
CA ARG A 224 -20.67 6.60 -10.31
C ARG A 224 -21.52 6.15 -11.49
N THR A 225 -20.94 6.06 -12.69
CA THR A 225 -21.68 5.80 -13.94
C THR A 225 -21.18 4.57 -14.71
N MET A 226 -20.01 4.03 -14.37
CA MET A 226 -19.41 2.89 -15.07
C MET A 226 -19.51 1.57 -14.29
N ARG A 227 -20.03 1.57 -13.07
CA ARG A 227 -20.30 0.34 -12.32
C ARG A 227 -21.66 -0.25 -12.76
N PRO A 228 -21.78 -1.58 -12.90
CA PRO A 228 -23.06 -2.24 -13.16
C PRO A 228 -24.00 -2.08 -11.96
N SER A 229 -25.30 -2.31 -12.18
CA SER A 229 -26.26 -2.39 -11.07
C SER A 229 -25.85 -3.48 -10.06
N PRO A 230 -26.11 -3.28 -8.75
CA PRO A 230 -25.91 -4.32 -7.74
C PRO A 230 -26.63 -5.61 -8.10
N LEU A 231 -26.04 -6.75 -7.72
CA LEU A 231 -26.68 -8.06 -7.87
C LEU A 231 -27.95 -8.16 -7.02
N SER A 232 -28.90 -9.00 -7.45
CA SER A 232 -30.09 -9.31 -6.64
C SER A 232 -29.69 -10.01 -5.34
N LYS A 233 -30.48 -9.84 -4.28
CA LYS A 233 -30.20 -10.42 -2.96
C LYS A 233 -30.10 -11.96 -2.97
N ASP A 234 -30.76 -12.60 -3.93
CA ASP A 234 -30.78 -14.06 -4.09
C ASP A 234 -29.56 -14.59 -4.88
N THR A 235 -28.82 -13.70 -5.55
CA THR A 235 -27.59 -14.08 -6.27
C THR A 235 -26.43 -14.18 -5.27
N LYS A 236 -25.92 -15.39 -5.05
CA LYS A 236 -24.68 -15.58 -4.29
C LYS A 236 -23.51 -14.88 -4.99
N SER A 237 -22.81 -14.04 -4.26
CA SER A 237 -21.64 -13.31 -4.75
C SER A 237 -20.59 -13.16 -3.65
N LEU A 238 -19.36 -12.93 -4.09
CA LEU A 238 -18.23 -12.58 -3.25
C LEU A 238 -17.67 -11.23 -3.70
N LYS A 239 -17.37 -10.35 -2.75
CA LYS A 239 -16.69 -9.07 -3.02
C LYS A 239 -15.32 -9.01 -2.36
N ILE A 240 -14.30 -8.78 -3.18
CA ILE A 240 -12.90 -8.67 -2.76
C ILE A 240 -12.45 -7.24 -3.00
N LEU A 241 -11.82 -6.61 -2.02
CA LEU A 241 -11.16 -5.32 -2.14
C LEU A 241 -9.64 -5.51 -2.03
N SER A 242 -8.84 -4.78 -2.83
CA SER A 242 -7.38 -4.80 -2.75
C SER A 242 -6.81 -3.38 -2.71
N TRP A 243 -5.81 -3.14 -1.87
CA TRP A 243 -5.25 -1.79 -1.68
C TRP A 243 -3.80 -1.78 -1.16
N ASN A 244 -2.90 -1.13 -1.90
CA ASN A 244 -1.60 -0.68 -1.37
C ASN A 244 -1.82 0.51 -0.41
N VAL A 245 -1.60 0.28 0.89
CA VAL A 245 -1.86 1.27 1.95
C VAL A 245 -0.66 2.17 2.27
N ASN A 246 0.50 1.96 1.62
CA ASN A 246 1.72 2.74 1.82
C ASN A 246 2.15 2.90 3.31
N GLY A 247 1.84 1.92 4.16
CA GLY A 247 2.10 1.91 5.60
C GLY A 247 0.83 1.98 6.44
N LEU A 248 0.36 0.81 6.88
CA LEU A 248 -0.93 0.66 7.56
C LEU A 248 -1.07 1.49 8.84
N ARG A 249 0.01 1.62 9.62
CA ARG A 249 0.03 2.45 10.84
C ARG A 249 -0.13 3.95 10.57
N ALA A 250 0.27 4.43 9.40
CA ALA A 250 0.10 5.82 9.00
C ALA A 250 -1.36 6.07 8.54
N LEU A 251 -1.90 5.14 7.76
CA LEU A 251 -3.29 5.17 7.32
C LEU A 251 -4.28 5.19 8.50
N LEU A 252 -4.12 4.30 9.48
CA LEU A 252 -5.02 4.22 10.65
C LEU A 252 -4.95 5.44 11.58
N LYS A 253 -3.86 6.21 11.54
CA LYS A 253 -3.70 7.45 12.33
C LYS A 253 -4.20 8.70 11.61
N LEU A 254 -4.68 8.56 10.37
CA LEU A 254 -5.23 9.67 9.61
C LEU A 254 -6.64 9.99 10.09
N GLY A 255 -6.80 11.09 10.85
CA GLY A 255 -8.10 11.60 11.27
C GLY A 255 -8.98 11.94 10.07
N GLY A 256 -9.89 11.03 9.72
CA GLY A 256 -10.73 11.09 8.51
C GLY A 256 -10.76 9.78 7.70
N PHE A 257 -9.82 8.86 7.90
CA PHE A 257 -9.95 7.49 7.42
C PHE A 257 -10.66 6.62 8.46
N SER A 258 -11.63 5.81 8.01
CA SER A 258 -12.29 4.79 8.83
C SER A 258 -12.30 3.47 8.07
N ALA A 259 -11.62 2.46 8.63
CA ALA A 259 -11.59 1.11 8.06
C ALA A 259 -12.99 0.46 8.12
N LEU A 260 -13.71 0.67 9.23
CA LEU A 260 -15.12 0.31 9.38
C LEU A 260 -16.00 1.04 8.35
N GLY A 261 -15.86 2.36 8.19
CA GLY A 261 -16.65 3.12 7.22
C GLY A 261 -16.42 2.69 5.77
N LEU A 262 -15.20 2.27 5.41
CA LEU A 262 -14.93 1.67 4.11
C LEU A 262 -15.59 0.28 3.97
N ALA A 263 -15.57 -0.53 5.04
CA ALA A 263 -16.24 -1.82 5.09
C ALA A 263 -17.77 -1.74 5.03
N GLU A 264 -18.38 -0.74 5.67
CA GLU A 264 -19.81 -0.45 5.60
C GLU A 264 -20.21 0.05 4.21
N ARG A 265 -19.42 0.97 3.64
CA ARG A 265 -19.68 1.57 2.32
C ARG A 265 -19.57 0.56 1.18
N GLU A 266 -18.50 -0.21 1.14
CA GLU A 266 -18.25 -1.15 0.04
C GLU A 266 -18.80 -2.54 0.32
N ALA A 267 -19.06 -2.93 1.58
CA ALA A 267 -19.56 -4.26 1.97
C ALA A 267 -18.78 -5.41 1.28
N PHE A 268 -17.47 -5.45 1.50
CA PHE A 268 -16.58 -6.51 1.00
C PHE A 268 -16.51 -7.70 1.98
N ASP A 269 -16.24 -8.88 1.45
CA ASP A 269 -16.04 -10.11 2.24
C ASP A 269 -14.56 -10.32 2.58
N ILE A 270 -13.69 -9.89 1.67
CA ILE A 270 -12.24 -10.07 1.76
C ILE A 270 -11.51 -8.76 1.41
N LEU A 271 -10.48 -8.41 2.18
CA LEU A 271 -9.61 -7.26 1.99
C LEU A 271 -8.15 -7.72 1.89
N CYS A 272 -7.55 -7.47 0.72
CA CYS A 272 -6.13 -7.67 0.45
C CYS A 272 -5.37 -6.35 0.68
N LEU A 273 -4.33 -6.35 1.51
CA LEU A 273 -3.50 -5.16 1.75
C LEU A 273 -2.07 -5.38 1.27
N GLN A 274 -1.47 -4.32 0.71
CA GLN A 274 -0.07 -4.27 0.30
C GLN A 274 0.66 -3.08 0.93
N GLU A 275 1.98 -3.15 1.03
CA GLU A 275 2.82 -2.23 1.80
C GLU A 275 2.31 -1.96 3.22
N THR A 276 2.02 -3.02 3.97
CA THR A 276 1.57 -2.86 5.36
C THR A 276 2.65 -2.20 6.23
N LYS A 277 3.94 -2.38 5.88
CA LYS A 277 5.15 -1.87 6.56
C LYS A 277 5.21 -2.24 8.05
N LEU A 278 4.55 -3.33 8.43
CA LEU A 278 4.63 -3.91 9.75
C LEU A 278 5.99 -4.59 9.98
N GLN A 279 6.28 -4.90 11.23
CA GLN A 279 7.51 -5.56 11.67
C GLN A 279 7.17 -6.84 12.44
N PRO A 280 8.03 -7.87 12.40
CA PRO A 280 7.86 -9.05 13.26
C PRO A 280 8.09 -8.68 14.73
N ALA A 281 7.54 -9.47 15.66
CA ALA A 281 7.79 -9.31 17.10
C ALA A 281 9.28 -9.45 17.43
N SER A 282 9.78 -8.65 18.37
CA SER A 282 11.16 -8.78 18.81
C SER A 282 11.33 -10.08 19.63
N ARG A 283 12.54 -10.64 19.63
CA ARG A 283 12.83 -11.88 20.38
C ARG A 283 12.72 -11.70 21.92
N SER A 284 12.77 -10.47 22.41
CA SER A 284 12.66 -10.11 23.83
C SER A 284 11.22 -10.16 24.38
N GLU A 285 10.19 -10.04 23.54
CA GLU A 285 8.77 -10.15 23.95
C GLU A 285 8.33 -11.59 24.25
N ARG A 286 9.25 -12.58 24.16
CA ARG A 286 8.96 -14.02 24.36
C ARG A 286 9.02 -14.49 25.81
N VAL A 287 9.24 -13.61 26.78
CA VAL A 287 9.39 -13.96 28.21
C VAL A 287 8.09 -13.67 28.97
N GLY A 288 7.14 -14.60 28.85
CA GLY A 288 5.82 -14.53 29.51
C GLY A 288 5.05 -15.82 29.27
N GLY A 289 5.22 -16.80 30.15
CA GLY A 289 4.90 -18.19 29.83
C GLY A 289 3.41 -18.55 29.78
N ARG A 290 2.93 -18.99 28.61
CA ARG A 290 2.22 -20.28 28.45
C ARG A 290 2.09 -20.69 26.98
N GLN A 291 2.77 -21.78 26.62
CA GLN A 291 2.75 -22.31 25.27
C GLN A 291 1.47 -23.14 25.04
N ARG A 292 0.37 -22.51 24.57
CA ARG A 292 -0.81 -23.24 24.08
C ARG A 292 -1.79 -22.38 23.26
N SER A 293 -1.64 -22.41 21.94
CA SER A 293 -2.75 -22.79 21.04
C SER A 293 -2.21 -23.16 19.66
N SER A 294 -2.76 -24.22 19.09
CA SER A 294 -2.39 -24.77 17.79
C SER A 294 -3.21 -24.10 16.69
N LEU A 295 -2.67 -23.03 16.12
CA LEU A 295 -3.05 -22.48 14.81
C LEU A 295 -1.76 -22.31 13.99
N GLY A 296 -1.87 -22.48 12.67
CA GLY A 296 -0.76 -22.82 11.79
C GLY A 296 0.43 -21.85 11.73
N ASP A 297 1.56 -22.39 11.26
CA ASP A 297 2.91 -21.81 11.19
C ASP A 297 2.99 -20.48 10.40
N GLY A 298 2.57 -19.39 11.06
CA GLY A 298 2.66 -18.01 10.57
C GLY A 298 3.32 -17.11 11.62
N GLY A 299 4.30 -16.31 11.20
CA GLY A 299 5.23 -15.62 12.10
C GLY A 299 4.58 -14.74 13.18
N PHE A 300 5.26 -14.62 14.33
CA PHE A 300 4.81 -13.81 15.46
C PHE A 300 5.04 -12.30 15.20
N TYR A 301 4.00 -11.49 15.35
CA TYR A 301 3.98 -10.04 15.10
C TYR A 301 3.95 -9.23 16.40
N THR A 302 4.35 -7.95 16.37
CA THR A 302 4.15 -7.05 17.52
C THR A 302 2.66 -6.93 17.83
N GLU A 303 2.24 -7.56 18.92
CA GLU A 303 0.84 -7.87 19.21
C GLU A 303 -0.04 -6.61 19.28
N LYS A 304 0.53 -5.48 19.71
CA LYS A 304 -0.15 -4.19 19.88
C LYS A 304 -0.66 -3.58 18.58
N ASP A 305 0.14 -3.54 17.52
CA ASP A 305 -0.28 -2.90 16.25
C ASP A 305 -1.36 -3.74 15.55
N ILE A 306 -1.22 -5.06 15.56
CA ILE A 306 -2.26 -5.96 15.02
C ILE A 306 -3.52 -5.90 15.87
N LEU A 307 -3.42 -5.74 17.19
CA LEU A 307 -4.59 -5.57 18.05
C LEU A 307 -5.30 -4.22 17.81
N GLU A 308 -4.58 -3.14 17.51
CA GLU A 308 -5.14 -1.85 17.12
C GLU A 308 -5.85 -1.94 15.75
N ILE A 309 -5.20 -2.57 14.75
CA ILE A 309 -5.81 -2.88 13.43
C ILE A 309 -7.09 -3.71 13.61
N LYS A 310 -7.01 -4.82 14.36
CA LYS A 310 -8.16 -5.70 14.62
C LYS A 310 -9.30 -4.92 15.26
N LYS A 311 -9.05 -4.17 16.35
CA LYS A 311 -10.06 -3.31 16.99
C LYS A 311 -10.72 -2.33 16.01
N SER A 312 -9.98 -1.78 15.04
CA SER A 312 -10.52 -0.84 14.04
C SER A 312 -11.35 -1.48 12.91
N LEU A 313 -11.28 -2.81 12.74
CA LEU A 313 -11.94 -3.59 11.68
C LEU A 313 -12.96 -4.61 12.23
N MET A 314 -13.22 -4.60 13.55
CA MET A 314 -13.88 -5.70 14.24
C MET A 314 -15.41 -5.57 14.30
N ASP A 315 -16.05 -5.80 13.15
CA ASP A 315 -17.23 -6.66 13.14
C ASP A 315 -17.20 -7.57 11.90
N GLY A 316 -17.29 -8.88 12.10
CA GLY A 316 -17.25 -9.93 11.06
C GLY A 316 -15.88 -10.33 10.47
N TYR A 317 -14.84 -9.49 10.46
CA TYR A 317 -13.55 -9.80 9.78
C TYR A 317 -12.53 -10.54 10.68
N HIS A 318 -12.89 -11.74 11.15
CA HIS A 318 -12.09 -12.46 12.16
C HIS A 318 -10.83 -13.16 11.61
N HIS A 319 -10.78 -13.46 10.30
CA HIS A 319 -9.70 -14.24 9.70
C HIS A 319 -8.63 -13.34 9.09
N THR A 320 -7.56 -13.05 9.84
CA THR A 320 -6.49 -12.13 9.43
C THR A 320 -5.15 -12.85 9.25
N TYR A 321 -4.57 -12.75 8.06
CA TYR A 321 -3.31 -13.36 7.68
C TYR A 321 -2.35 -12.29 7.16
N TRP A 322 -1.12 -12.32 7.64
CA TRP A 322 -0.14 -11.26 7.42
C TRP A 322 1.20 -11.89 7.02
N THR A 323 2.02 -11.12 6.30
CA THR A 323 3.47 -11.34 6.19
C THR A 323 4.17 -9.98 6.12
N CYS A 324 5.44 -9.94 6.52
CA CYS A 324 6.24 -8.71 6.60
C CYS A 324 7.68 -8.99 6.17
N SER A 325 8.43 -7.96 5.77
CA SER A 325 9.83 -8.17 5.41
C SER A 325 10.68 -8.44 6.64
N VAL A 326 11.37 -9.58 6.61
CA VAL A 326 12.46 -9.92 7.54
C VAL A 326 13.82 -9.43 7.03
N SER A 327 13.98 -9.27 5.71
CA SER A 327 15.18 -8.71 5.09
C SER A 327 15.35 -7.20 5.31
N LYS A 328 14.25 -6.46 5.54
CA LYS A 328 14.27 -5.02 5.81
C LYS A 328 13.07 -4.61 6.67
N LEU A 329 13.31 -4.24 7.92
CA LEU A 329 12.25 -3.83 8.85
C LEU A 329 11.49 -2.59 8.35
N GLY A 330 10.17 -2.58 8.50
CA GLY A 330 9.32 -1.45 8.09
C GLY A 330 9.17 -1.28 6.57
N TYR A 331 9.44 -2.32 5.79
CA TYR A 331 9.36 -2.33 4.33
C TYR A 331 8.42 -3.44 3.84
N SER A 332 7.79 -3.22 2.68
CA SER A 332 6.92 -4.22 2.04
C SER A 332 5.80 -4.69 3.01
N GLY A 333 5.46 -5.97 2.99
CA GLY A 333 4.43 -6.59 3.81
C GLY A 333 3.08 -6.62 3.11
N THR A 334 2.44 -7.79 3.13
CA THR A 334 1.09 -8.01 2.56
C THR A 334 0.18 -8.70 3.56
N ALA A 335 -1.13 -8.60 3.34
CA ALA A 335 -2.14 -9.23 4.18
C ALA A 335 -3.38 -9.66 3.39
N ILE A 336 -4.14 -10.58 4.00
CA ILE A 336 -5.52 -10.92 3.65
C ILE A 336 -6.33 -10.89 4.96
N ILE A 337 -7.41 -10.13 4.96
CA ILE A 337 -8.39 -10.01 6.05
C ILE A 337 -9.74 -10.45 5.51
N SER A 338 -10.40 -11.40 6.14
CA SER A 338 -11.57 -12.08 5.58
C SER A 338 -12.67 -12.33 6.62
N ARG A 339 -13.93 -12.22 6.18
CA ARG A 339 -15.11 -12.74 6.89
C ARG A 339 -15.24 -14.26 6.78
N ILE A 340 -14.73 -14.83 5.69
CA ILE A 340 -14.82 -16.25 5.34
C ILE A 340 -13.50 -16.93 5.74
N GLN A 341 -13.56 -18.06 6.43
CA GLN A 341 -12.36 -18.84 6.77
C GLN A 341 -11.76 -19.51 5.52
N PRO A 342 -10.49 -19.26 5.16
CA PRO A 342 -9.80 -20.03 4.14
C PRO A 342 -9.53 -21.47 4.61
N LEU A 343 -9.53 -22.41 3.67
CA LEU A 343 -9.17 -23.82 3.87
C LEU A 343 -7.68 -23.98 4.22
N SER A 344 -6.82 -23.21 3.54
CA SER A 344 -5.38 -23.16 3.80
C SER A 344 -4.84 -21.76 3.53
N VAL A 345 -3.72 -21.42 4.18
CA VAL A 345 -3.00 -20.16 3.93
C VAL A 345 -1.52 -20.45 3.80
N ARG A 346 -0.87 -19.80 2.82
CA ARG A 346 0.56 -19.95 2.50
C ARG A 346 1.20 -18.57 2.36
N TYR A 347 2.49 -18.48 2.63
CA TYR A 347 3.27 -17.25 2.56
C TYR A 347 4.45 -17.45 1.60
N GLY A 348 4.67 -16.46 0.73
CA GLY A 348 5.73 -16.57 -0.28
C GLY A 348 5.45 -17.59 -1.39
N VAL A 349 6.43 -17.76 -2.28
CA VAL A 349 6.41 -18.72 -3.39
C VAL A 349 7.20 -20.00 -3.11
N GLY A 350 7.85 -20.11 -1.95
CA GLY A 350 8.71 -21.23 -1.58
C GLY A 350 10.17 -21.07 -2.04
N ILE A 351 10.63 -19.83 -2.22
CA ILE A 351 11.98 -19.48 -2.68
C ILE A 351 12.57 -18.46 -1.70
N SER A 352 13.66 -18.82 -1.02
CA SER A 352 14.31 -18.02 0.04
C SER A 352 14.64 -16.58 -0.39
N GLU A 353 15.10 -16.42 -1.62
CA GLU A 353 15.51 -15.19 -2.29
C GLU A 353 14.33 -14.28 -2.69
N HIS A 354 13.10 -14.76 -2.49
CA HIS A 354 11.86 -14.05 -2.79
C HIS A 354 11.06 -13.79 -1.51
N ASP A 355 11.05 -14.74 -0.59
CA ASP A 355 10.10 -14.75 0.52
C ASP A 355 10.51 -13.85 1.71
N GLY A 356 11.79 -13.48 1.82
CA GLY A 356 12.31 -12.56 2.86
C GLY A 356 11.76 -11.13 2.81
N GLU A 357 11.13 -10.73 1.71
CA GLU A 357 10.50 -9.41 1.56
C GLU A 357 9.01 -9.39 1.96
N GLY A 358 8.39 -10.51 2.35
CA GLY A 358 7.00 -10.53 2.82
C GLY A 358 6.01 -9.98 1.79
N ARG A 359 6.11 -10.49 0.56
CA ARG A 359 5.45 -9.93 -0.63
C ARG A 359 4.20 -10.67 -1.09
N LEU A 360 3.88 -11.82 -0.50
CA LEU A 360 2.79 -12.69 -0.95
C LEU A 360 2.12 -13.41 0.23
N VAL A 361 0.80 -13.24 0.33
CA VAL A 361 -0.10 -14.13 1.09
C VAL A 361 -1.00 -14.84 0.07
N VAL A 362 -1.17 -16.15 0.24
CA VAL A 362 -2.08 -16.97 -0.55
C VAL A 362 -3.13 -17.58 0.37
N ALA A 363 -4.40 -17.38 0.08
CA ALA A 363 -5.52 -17.98 0.78
C ALA A 363 -6.27 -18.92 -0.17
N GLU A 364 -6.51 -20.16 0.26
CA GLU A 364 -7.29 -21.15 -0.47
C GLU A 364 -8.74 -21.14 0.03
N PHE A 365 -9.69 -21.01 -0.89
CA PHE A 365 -11.13 -21.15 -0.63
C PHE A 365 -11.66 -22.39 -1.36
N ASP A 366 -12.95 -22.71 -1.20
CA ASP A 366 -13.56 -23.90 -1.79
C ASP A 366 -13.40 -23.96 -3.31
N SER A 367 -13.59 -22.84 -4.00
CA SER A 367 -13.64 -22.76 -5.47
C SER A 367 -12.48 -21.99 -6.14
N PHE A 368 -11.58 -21.35 -5.38
CA PHE A 368 -10.45 -20.59 -5.94
C PHE A 368 -9.30 -20.41 -4.94
N PHE A 369 -8.11 -20.03 -5.44
CA PHE A 369 -7.04 -19.41 -4.64
C PHE A 369 -7.06 -17.90 -4.82
N LEU A 370 -6.90 -17.15 -3.72
CA LEU A 370 -6.70 -15.70 -3.74
C LEU A 370 -5.28 -15.36 -3.29
N LEU A 371 -4.59 -14.56 -4.09
CA LEU A 371 -3.25 -14.06 -3.80
C LEU A 371 -3.31 -12.56 -3.56
N SER A 372 -2.73 -12.11 -2.44
CA SER A 372 -2.43 -10.71 -2.14
C SER A 372 -0.94 -10.48 -2.34
N VAL A 373 -0.56 -9.87 -3.46
CA VAL A 373 0.84 -9.70 -3.87
C VAL A 373 1.25 -8.24 -3.90
N TYR A 374 2.48 -7.96 -3.45
CA TYR A 374 3.19 -6.69 -3.68
C TYR A 374 4.44 -6.99 -4.49
N VAL A 375 4.38 -6.74 -5.80
CA VAL A 375 5.44 -7.12 -6.73
C VAL A 375 6.63 -6.14 -6.62
N PRO A 376 7.90 -6.59 -6.70
CA PRO A 376 9.05 -5.69 -6.59
C PRO A 376 9.04 -4.56 -7.64
N ASN A 377 9.08 -3.31 -7.17
CA ASN A 377 9.37 -2.17 -8.02
C ASN A 377 10.83 -2.25 -8.52
N SER A 378 11.08 -1.94 -9.81
CA SER A 378 12.42 -1.96 -10.41
C SER A 378 13.38 -0.91 -9.83
N GLY A 379 12.88 0.09 -9.11
CA GLY A 379 13.63 1.04 -8.31
C GLY A 379 14.32 2.17 -9.10
N ASP A 380 14.86 3.14 -8.36
CA ASP A 380 15.59 4.28 -8.93
C ASP A 380 16.76 3.81 -9.81
N GLY A 381 16.78 4.26 -11.06
CA GLY A 381 17.78 3.84 -12.05
C GLY A 381 17.63 2.39 -12.50
N LEU A 382 16.46 1.77 -12.33
CA LEU A 382 16.12 0.41 -12.78
C LEU A 382 17.00 -0.69 -12.16
N LYS A 383 17.60 -0.44 -10.99
CA LYS A 383 18.56 -1.32 -10.30
C LYS A 383 18.04 -2.73 -10.02
N ARG A 384 16.73 -2.91 -9.85
CA ARG A 384 16.07 -4.21 -9.63
C ARG A 384 15.39 -4.79 -10.88
N LEU A 385 15.43 -4.11 -12.03
CA LEU A 385 14.71 -4.53 -13.24
C LEU A 385 15.05 -5.96 -13.67
N SER A 386 16.34 -6.31 -13.72
CA SER A 386 16.79 -7.66 -14.08
C SER A 386 16.22 -8.73 -13.13
N TYR A 387 16.32 -8.52 -11.81
CA TYR A 387 15.72 -9.40 -10.80
C TYR A 387 14.19 -9.51 -10.97
N ARG A 388 13.52 -8.38 -11.21
CA ARG A 388 12.07 -8.30 -11.40
C ARG A 388 11.61 -9.20 -12.56
N ILE A 389 12.16 -9.02 -13.76
CA ILE A 389 11.68 -9.69 -14.97
C ILE A 389 12.25 -11.11 -15.16
N THR A 390 13.49 -11.38 -14.74
CA THR A 390 14.15 -12.69 -14.99
C THR A 390 13.94 -13.70 -13.88
N GLN A 391 13.65 -13.25 -12.66
CA GLN A 391 13.49 -14.11 -11.48
C GLN A 391 12.08 -13.97 -10.91
N TRP A 392 11.71 -12.78 -10.42
CA TRP A 392 10.46 -12.62 -9.66
C TRP A 392 9.21 -12.95 -10.47
N ASP A 393 9.00 -12.28 -11.61
CA ASP A 393 7.79 -12.46 -12.42
C ASP A 393 7.68 -13.90 -12.95
N LEU A 394 8.82 -14.50 -13.34
CA LEU A 394 8.89 -15.89 -13.79
C LEU A 394 8.56 -16.89 -12.65
N SER A 395 9.07 -16.66 -11.45
CA SER A 395 8.80 -17.48 -10.26
C SER A 395 7.33 -17.38 -9.84
N LEU A 396 6.78 -16.17 -9.74
CA LEU A 396 5.36 -15.95 -9.43
C LEU A 396 4.46 -16.60 -10.49
N SER A 397 4.79 -16.41 -11.76
CA SER A 397 4.05 -17.01 -12.89
C SER A 397 4.04 -18.54 -12.87
N LYS A 398 5.18 -19.18 -12.60
CA LYS A 398 5.23 -20.64 -12.41
C LYS A 398 4.37 -21.06 -11.21
N TYR A 399 4.52 -20.38 -10.08
CA TYR A 399 3.81 -20.69 -8.85
C TYR A 399 2.27 -20.61 -9.02
N ILE A 400 1.74 -19.56 -9.64
CA ILE A 400 0.29 -19.44 -9.88
C ILE A 400 -0.24 -20.49 -10.86
N LYS A 401 0.53 -20.88 -11.89
CA LYS A 401 0.13 -21.95 -12.82
C LYS A 401 0.19 -23.35 -12.19
N GLU A 402 0.98 -23.57 -11.13
CA GLU A 402 0.90 -24.79 -10.32
C GLU A 402 -0.35 -24.82 -9.43
N LEU A 403 -0.74 -23.68 -8.84
CA LEU A 403 -2.00 -23.58 -8.08
C LEU A 403 -3.24 -23.77 -8.97
N GLU A 404 -3.21 -23.21 -10.18
CA GLU A 404 -4.32 -23.25 -11.13
C GLU A 404 -4.70 -24.67 -11.58
N LYS A 405 -3.77 -25.62 -11.51
CA LYS A 405 -4.05 -27.06 -11.75
C LYS A 405 -5.04 -27.65 -10.75
N LEU A 406 -5.21 -27.03 -9.59
CA LEU A 406 -6.08 -27.49 -8.52
C LEU A 406 -7.40 -26.71 -8.48
N LYS A 407 -7.33 -25.37 -8.53
CA LYS A 407 -8.48 -24.45 -8.51
C LYS A 407 -8.14 -23.16 -9.27
N PRO A 408 -9.12 -22.49 -9.91
CA PRO A 408 -8.94 -21.15 -10.47
C PRO A 408 -8.25 -20.17 -9.51
N VAL A 409 -7.49 -19.23 -10.06
CA VAL A 409 -6.64 -18.30 -9.31
C VAL A 409 -7.11 -16.86 -9.52
N ILE A 410 -7.18 -16.11 -8.42
CA ILE A 410 -7.36 -14.65 -8.39
C ILE A 410 -6.06 -14.04 -7.87
N LEU A 411 -5.29 -13.39 -8.74
CA LEU A 411 -4.10 -12.63 -8.40
C LEU A 411 -4.50 -11.16 -8.17
N SER A 412 -4.28 -10.65 -6.96
CA SER A 412 -4.69 -9.29 -6.58
C SER A 412 -3.57 -8.48 -5.93
N GLY A 413 -3.57 -7.17 -6.16
CA GLY A 413 -2.66 -6.21 -5.52
C GLY A 413 -1.83 -5.39 -6.50
N ASP A 414 -0.82 -4.71 -5.96
CA ASP A 414 0.10 -3.85 -6.70
C ASP A 414 1.14 -4.69 -7.46
N LEU A 415 0.95 -4.76 -8.78
CA LEU A 415 1.83 -5.47 -9.72
C LEU A 415 2.99 -4.59 -10.21
N ASN A 416 3.10 -3.34 -9.76
CA ASN A 416 4.18 -2.41 -10.11
C ASN A 416 4.49 -2.41 -11.63
N CYS A 417 3.44 -2.34 -12.45
CA CYS A 417 3.51 -2.23 -13.91
C CYS A 417 2.21 -1.64 -14.45
N ALA A 418 2.28 -0.55 -15.21
CA ALA A 418 1.19 -0.05 -16.03
C ALA A 418 1.28 -0.73 -17.41
N HIS A 419 0.39 -1.68 -17.69
CA HIS A 419 0.59 -2.61 -18.80
C HIS A 419 0.54 -1.93 -20.18
N GLN A 420 -0.47 -1.09 -20.43
CA GLN A 420 -0.69 -0.43 -21.71
C GLN A 420 -0.50 1.09 -21.61
N GLU A 421 -0.36 1.79 -22.75
CA GLU A 421 -0.24 3.25 -22.73
C GLU A 421 -1.45 3.96 -22.09
N ILE A 422 -2.63 3.35 -22.17
CA ILE A 422 -3.87 3.81 -21.52
C ILE A 422 -3.80 3.77 -19.98
N ASP A 423 -2.91 2.95 -19.41
CA ASP A 423 -2.74 2.77 -17.97
C ASP A 423 -1.82 3.83 -17.33
N ILE A 424 -1.33 4.84 -18.06
CA ILE A 424 -0.39 5.84 -17.53
C ILE A 424 -0.56 7.24 -18.14
N TYR A 425 -0.59 8.29 -17.33
CA TYR A 425 -0.78 9.69 -17.77
C TYR A 425 0.15 10.19 -18.91
N ASN A 426 1.39 9.70 -18.97
CA ASN A 426 2.42 10.19 -19.91
C ASN A 426 3.34 9.05 -20.37
N PRO A 427 2.88 8.14 -21.25
CA PRO A 427 3.63 6.95 -21.63
C PRO A 427 5.01 7.31 -22.23
N ALA A 428 5.02 8.23 -23.21
CA ALA A 428 6.24 8.66 -23.89
C ALA A 428 7.32 9.24 -22.95
N GLY A 429 6.93 9.90 -21.86
CA GLY A 429 7.88 10.46 -20.88
C GLY A 429 8.29 9.51 -19.76
N ASN A 430 7.61 8.37 -19.60
CA ASN A 430 7.84 7.41 -18.53
C ASN A 430 8.34 6.04 -19.03
N ARG A 431 8.58 5.86 -20.35
CA ARG A 431 9.04 4.59 -20.97
C ARG A 431 10.38 4.03 -20.45
N ARG A 432 11.09 4.78 -19.61
CA ARG A 432 12.33 4.36 -18.91
C ARG A 432 12.22 4.48 -17.38
N SER A 433 10.99 4.59 -16.86
CA SER A 433 10.69 4.65 -15.44
C SER A 433 10.22 3.29 -14.95
N ALA A 434 10.57 2.92 -13.72
CA ALA A 434 10.07 1.71 -13.09
C ALA A 434 8.54 1.72 -13.04
N GLY A 435 7.92 0.60 -13.36
CA GLY A 435 6.49 0.44 -13.57
C GLY A 435 6.01 0.76 -15.00
N PHE A 436 6.87 1.13 -15.95
CA PHE A 436 6.49 1.37 -17.35
C PHE A 436 7.63 1.15 -18.36
N THR A 437 8.66 0.35 -18.04
CA THR A 437 9.65 -0.02 -19.07
C THR A 437 9.06 -1.04 -20.06
N ASP A 438 9.62 -1.10 -21.28
CA ASP A 438 9.17 -2.09 -22.28
C ASP A 438 9.41 -3.53 -21.78
N GLU A 439 10.44 -3.75 -20.96
CA GLU A 439 10.75 -5.05 -20.35
C GLU A 439 9.76 -5.44 -19.25
N GLU A 440 9.34 -4.52 -18.38
CA GLU A 440 8.31 -4.79 -17.37
C GLU A 440 6.95 -5.11 -18.01
N ARG A 441 6.60 -4.37 -19.07
CA ARG A 441 5.35 -4.55 -19.81
C ARG A 441 5.35 -5.86 -20.59
N LYS A 442 6.46 -6.21 -21.25
CA LYS A 442 6.62 -7.51 -21.92
C LYS A 442 6.65 -8.66 -20.91
N SER A 443 7.29 -8.48 -19.75
CA SER A 443 7.26 -9.47 -18.66
C SER A 443 5.83 -9.71 -18.19
N PHE A 444 5.03 -8.66 -18.02
CA PHE A 444 3.63 -8.76 -17.62
C PHE A 444 2.79 -9.56 -18.62
N GLU A 445 2.87 -9.21 -19.92
CA GLU A 445 2.20 -9.91 -21.01
C GLU A 445 2.56 -11.41 -21.01
N THR A 446 3.85 -11.73 -21.08
CA THR A 446 4.33 -13.12 -21.19
C THR A 446 4.17 -13.96 -19.92
N ASN A 447 4.21 -13.35 -18.72
CA ASN A 447 4.10 -14.09 -17.47
C ASN A 447 2.67 -14.22 -16.94
N PHE A 448 1.73 -13.40 -17.41
CA PHE A 448 0.34 -13.43 -16.92
C PHE A 448 -0.66 -13.60 -18.08
N LEU A 449 -0.75 -12.63 -19.00
CA LEU A 449 -1.83 -12.60 -19.99
C LEU A 449 -1.71 -13.70 -21.04
N GLU A 450 -0.53 -13.88 -21.66
CA GLU A 450 -0.24 -14.99 -22.61
C GLU A 450 -0.40 -16.39 -21.96
N LYS A 451 -0.51 -16.46 -20.62
CA LYS A 451 -0.72 -17.71 -19.87
C LYS A 451 -2.17 -17.92 -19.42
N GLY A 452 -3.13 -17.15 -19.93
CA GLY A 452 -4.57 -17.34 -19.67
C GLY A 452 -5.08 -16.66 -18.40
N PHE A 453 -4.40 -15.61 -17.93
CA PHE A 453 -4.97 -14.70 -16.93
C PHE A 453 -5.61 -13.49 -17.62
N VAL A 454 -6.78 -13.10 -17.13
CA VAL A 454 -7.59 -12.00 -17.66
C VAL A 454 -7.51 -10.79 -16.74
N ASP A 455 -7.12 -9.63 -17.28
CA ASP A 455 -7.21 -8.32 -16.61
C ASP A 455 -8.67 -7.87 -16.58
N THR A 456 -9.33 -8.09 -15.44
CA THR A 456 -10.78 -7.94 -15.28
C THR A 456 -11.25 -6.51 -15.53
N PHE A 457 -10.47 -5.52 -15.09
CA PHE A 457 -10.79 -4.11 -15.32
C PHE A 457 -10.67 -3.77 -16.81
N ARG A 458 -9.59 -4.22 -17.48
CA ARG A 458 -9.40 -3.93 -18.92
C ARG A 458 -10.41 -4.69 -19.79
N GLN A 459 -10.86 -5.87 -19.38
CA GLN A 459 -11.93 -6.63 -20.05
C GLN A 459 -13.27 -5.89 -20.00
N GLN A 460 -13.67 -5.37 -18.84
CA GLN A 460 -14.92 -4.61 -18.69
C GLN A 460 -14.84 -3.17 -19.22
N HIS A 461 -13.66 -2.56 -19.17
CA HIS A 461 -13.44 -1.14 -19.47
C HIS A 461 -12.34 -0.89 -20.52
N PRO A 462 -12.43 -1.49 -21.73
CA PRO A 462 -11.33 -1.53 -22.71
C PRO A 462 -10.80 -0.13 -23.08
N ASN A 463 -11.70 0.83 -23.32
CA ASN A 463 -11.36 2.20 -23.74
C ASN A 463 -11.32 3.22 -22.59
N VAL A 464 -11.27 2.77 -21.33
CA VAL A 464 -11.35 3.69 -20.18
C VAL A 464 -9.96 3.95 -19.58
N VAL A 465 -9.67 5.23 -19.37
CA VAL A 465 -8.51 5.73 -18.62
C VAL A 465 -8.88 5.76 -17.14
N GLY A 466 -8.49 4.72 -16.41
CA GLY A 466 -8.59 4.64 -14.96
C GLY A 466 -7.19 4.45 -14.36
N TYR A 467 -6.91 5.15 -13.26
CA TYR A 467 -5.64 5.06 -12.52
C TYR A 467 -5.89 4.64 -11.09
N THR A 468 -4.93 3.95 -10.49
CA THR A 468 -4.97 3.49 -9.09
C THR A 468 -3.90 4.15 -8.25
N TYR A 469 -2.83 4.66 -8.85
CA TYR A 469 -1.68 5.32 -8.21
C TYR A 469 -1.50 6.76 -8.68
N TRP A 470 -1.22 7.67 -7.75
CA TRP A 470 -0.79 9.05 -8.03
C TRP A 470 0.30 9.51 -7.07
N GLY A 471 1.55 9.57 -7.53
CA GLY A 471 2.66 10.06 -6.72
C GLY A 471 2.42 11.45 -6.12
N TYR A 472 2.79 11.61 -4.84
CA TYR A 472 2.59 12.86 -4.08
C TYR A 472 3.26 14.09 -4.72
N ARG A 473 4.37 13.91 -5.46
CA ARG A 473 5.12 15.00 -6.10
C ARG A 473 4.23 15.71 -7.13
N HIS A 474 4.13 17.04 -7.02
CA HIS A 474 3.31 17.90 -7.88
C HIS A 474 1.79 17.62 -7.83
N GLY A 475 1.30 16.94 -6.79
CA GLY A 475 -0.14 16.74 -6.56
C GLY A 475 -0.83 15.91 -7.65
N GLY A 476 -0.25 14.75 -8.00
CA GLY A 476 -0.73 13.90 -9.10
C GLY A 476 -2.23 13.60 -9.01
N ARG A 477 -2.76 13.28 -7.81
CA ARG A 477 -4.18 12.94 -7.60
C ARG A 477 -5.12 14.11 -7.90
N LYS A 478 -4.75 15.34 -7.51
CA LYS A 478 -5.54 16.56 -7.78
C LYS A 478 -5.62 16.92 -9.27
N THR A 479 -4.67 16.43 -10.07
CA THR A 479 -4.57 16.70 -11.51
C THR A 479 -4.82 15.46 -12.38
N ASN A 480 -5.27 14.37 -11.75
CA ASN A 480 -5.44 13.04 -12.35
C ASN A 480 -4.22 12.54 -13.16
N ARG A 481 -3.01 12.90 -12.74
CA ARG A 481 -1.75 12.48 -13.36
C ARG A 481 -1.27 11.16 -12.77
N GLY A 482 -2.05 10.10 -13.04
CA GLY A 482 -1.89 8.78 -12.40
C GLY A 482 -1.34 7.67 -13.30
N TRP A 483 -1.27 6.49 -12.71
CA TRP A 483 -0.87 5.21 -13.29
C TRP A 483 -1.83 4.12 -12.77
N ARG A 484 -2.12 3.06 -13.52
CA ARG A 484 -2.79 1.85 -13.02
C ARG A 484 -1.74 0.80 -12.72
N LEU A 485 -1.51 0.53 -11.43
CA LEU A 485 -0.52 -0.43 -10.93
C LEU A 485 -1.14 -1.59 -10.17
N ASP A 486 -2.39 -1.42 -9.71
CA ASP A 486 -3.14 -2.38 -8.93
C ASP A 486 -4.12 -3.14 -9.83
N TYR A 487 -4.14 -4.47 -9.72
CA TYR A 487 -4.93 -5.34 -10.60
C TYR A 487 -5.71 -6.41 -9.82
N PHE A 488 -6.79 -6.87 -10.45
CA PHE A 488 -7.28 -8.24 -10.31
C PHE A 488 -7.03 -8.94 -11.64
N LEU A 489 -6.14 -9.94 -11.64
CA LEU A 489 -5.98 -10.86 -12.76
C LEU A 489 -6.60 -12.20 -12.34
N VAL A 490 -7.50 -12.74 -13.16
CA VAL A 490 -8.21 -14.00 -12.85
C VAL A 490 -7.92 -15.06 -13.89
N SER A 491 -7.94 -16.33 -13.51
CA SER A 491 -7.99 -17.45 -14.47
C SER A 491 -9.14 -17.26 -15.44
N ASP A 492 -8.89 -17.47 -16.73
CA ASP A 492 -9.90 -17.35 -17.80
C ASP A 492 -11.20 -18.13 -17.49
N SER A 493 -11.06 -19.32 -16.89
CA SER A 493 -12.17 -20.19 -16.44
C SER A 493 -13.15 -19.58 -15.42
N ILE A 494 -12.82 -18.44 -14.83
CA ILE A 494 -13.72 -17.66 -13.95
C ILE A 494 -13.92 -16.21 -14.42
N ALA A 495 -13.40 -15.81 -15.58
CA ALA A 495 -13.53 -14.44 -16.08
C ALA A 495 -15.01 -14.04 -16.30
N GLU A 496 -15.83 -14.93 -16.85
CA GLU A 496 -17.28 -14.70 -17.03
C GLU A 496 -18.07 -14.57 -15.71
N LYS A 497 -17.50 -15.05 -14.59
CA LYS A 497 -18.10 -14.89 -13.26
C LYS A 497 -17.90 -13.48 -12.69
N VAL A 498 -17.02 -12.67 -13.27
CA VAL A 498 -16.76 -11.30 -12.82
C VAL A 498 -17.93 -10.40 -13.18
N HIS A 499 -18.67 -9.97 -12.16
CA HIS A 499 -19.78 -9.03 -12.31
C HIS A 499 -19.29 -7.58 -12.43
N ASP A 500 -18.37 -7.18 -11.54
CA ASP A 500 -17.88 -5.79 -11.43
C ASP A 500 -16.38 -5.80 -11.12
N SER A 501 -15.58 -5.03 -11.85
CA SER A 501 -14.16 -4.79 -11.57
C SER A 501 -13.90 -3.29 -11.63
N TYR A 502 -13.70 -2.68 -10.46
CA TYR A 502 -13.86 -1.25 -10.28
C TYR A 502 -12.71 -0.61 -9.48
N ILE A 503 -12.54 0.68 -9.68
CA ILE A 503 -11.56 1.52 -8.96
C ILE A 503 -12.33 2.49 -8.04
N LEU A 504 -11.78 2.80 -6.86
CA LEU A 504 -12.33 3.77 -5.90
C LEU A 504 -11.44 5.02 -5.75
N PRO A 505 -11.32 5.86 -6.81
CA PRO A 505 -10.37 6.98 -6.87
C PRO A 505 -10.65 8.11 -5.86
N ASP A 506 -11.78 8.06 -5.17
CA ASP A 506 -12.18 8.95 -4.08
C ASP A 506 -11.56 8.59 -2.72
N VAL A 507 -11.23 7.31 -2.48
CA VAL A 507 -10.74 6.83 -1.18
C VAL A 507 -9.28 7.23 -0.95
N GLY A 508 -9.08 8.26 -0.13
CA GLY A 508 -7.77 8.81 0.25
C GLY A 508 -7.01 7.96 1.28
N GLY A 509 -5.89 8.51 1.77
CA GLY A 509 -5.06 7.90 2.82
C GLY A 509 -3.78 7.21 2.33
N SER A 510 -3.72 6.85 1.05
CA SER A 510 -2.53 6.36 0.34
C SER A 510 -2.37 7.13 -0.98
N ASP A 511 -1.19 7.06 -1.59
CA ASP A 511 -0.96 7.45 -2.99
C ASP A 511 -1.57 6.45 -3.97
N HIS A 512 -1.90 5.24 -3.51
CA HIS A 512 -2.83 4.34 -4.17
C HIS A 512 -4.27 4.54 -3.66
N CYS A 513 -5.27 4.16 -4.47
CA CYS A 513 -6.64 3.94 -4.03
C CYS A 513 -7.00 2.44 -4.10
N PRO A 514 -8.04 1.99 -3.38
CA PRO A 514 -8.51 0.62 -3.48
C PRO A 514 -9.07 0.31 -4.87
N ILE A 515 -9.00 -0.96 -5.24
CA ILE A 515 -9.73 -1.58 -6.34
C ILE A 515 -10.64 -2.68 -5.77
N GLY A 516 -11.73 -2.99 -6.46
CA GLY A 516 -12.67 -4.03 -6.06
C GLY A 516 -13.04 -4.98 -7.19
N LEU A 517 -13.40 -6.20 -6.79
CA LEU A 517 -13.89 -7.27 -7.66
C LEU A 517 -15.16 -7.87 -7.05
N VAL A 518 -16.21 -8.00 -7.83
CA VAL A 518 -17.42 -8.77 -7.48
C VAL A 518 -17.49 -9.99 -8.37
N LEU A 519 -17.50 -11.17 -7.76
CA LEU A 519 -17.65 -12.47 -8.42
C LEU A 519 -19.03 -13.06 -8.10
N LYS A 520 -19.72 -13.58 -9.11
CA LYS A 520 -20.85 -14.51 -8.93
C LYS A 520 -20.29 -15.88 -8.55
N LEU A 521 -20.83 -16.51 -7.52
CA LEU A 521 -20.33 -17.80 -6.99
C LEU A 521 -20.98 -19.00 -7.70
#